data_AF-A0A1Y3BMC9-F1
#
_entry.id   AF-A0A1Y3BMC9-F1
#
_cell.length_a   1.000
_cell.length_b   1.000
_cell.length_c   1.000
_cell.angle_alpha   90.00
_cell.angle_beta   90.00
_cell.angle_gamma   90.00
#
_symmetry.space_group_name_H-M   'P 1'
#
loop_
_entity.id
_entity.type
_entity.pdbx_description
1 polymer ?
#
loop_
_entity_poly.entity_id
_entity_poly.type
_entity_poly.pdbx_seq_one_letter_code
_entity_poly.pdbx_strand_id
1 'polypeptide(L)'
;MTVVEFFFDILSSFSVFQHELLQRQLGHWKSMELKLTPVLIRKVFEASQNPPPGLNPAKAIYLSSDLKICSQFYKIPYEVPKEFMKIAMERKLDKTQLFLTAIQSHIDESTFHRL
;
A
#
# COMPACT_ATOMS: atom_id res chain seq x y z
N MET A 1 22.42 -11.52 3.90
CA MET A 1 20.96 -11.45 3.78
C MET A 1 20.60 -9.98 3.76
N THR A 2 19.88 -9.52 2.75
CA THR A 2 19.48 -8.12 2.58
C THR A 2 18.03 -8.00 2.96
N VAL A 3 17.73 -7.18 3.96
CA VAL A 3 16.34 -6.91 4.36
C VAL A 3 15.77 -5.84 3.43
N VAL A 4 14.64 -6.15 2.83
CA VAL A 4 13.80 -5.19 2.11
C VAL A 4 12.58 -4.95 2.99
N GLU A 5 12.53 -3.78 3.63
CA GLU A 5 11.38 -3.40 4.45
C GLU A 5 10.39 -2.57 3.61
N PHE A 6 9.17 -3.07 3.51
CA PHE A 6 8.08 -2.42 2.81
C PHE A 6 7.09 -1.80 3.81
N PHE A 7 7.19 -0.48 3.97
CA PHE A 7 6.23 0.30 4.74
C PHE A 7 4.99 0.58 3.91
N PHE A 8 3.82 0.13 4.37
CA PHE A 8 2.60 0.18 3.57
C PHE A 8 1.36 0.64 4.34
N ASP A 9 0.44 1.27 3.60
CA ASP A 9 -0.91 1.55 4.08
C ASP A 9 -1.92 1.02 3.06
N ILE A 10 -2.90 0.23 3.51
CA ILE A 10 -3.96 -0.32 2.65
C ILE A 10 -4.78 0.76 1.95
N LEU A 11 -4.78 2.00 2.46
CA LEU A 11 -5.42 3.13 1.81
C LEU A 11 -4.67 3.58 0.54
N SER A 12 -3.36 3.31 0.46
CA SER A 12 -2.52 3.68 -0.67
C SER A 12 -2.70 2.67 -1.81
N SER A 13 -3.32 3.11 -2.91
CA SER A 13 -3.42 2.30 -4.12
C SER A 13 -2.07 1.78 -4.58
N PHE A 14 -1.03 2.63 -4.59
CA PHE A 14 0.32 2.22 -4.98
C PHE A 14 0.95 1.20 -4.03
N SER A 15 0.57 1.21 -2.74
CA SER A 15 1.02 0.17 -1.82
C SER A 15 0.43 -1.20 -2.18
N VAL A 16 -0.80 -1.26 -2.68
CA VAL A 16 -1.40 -2.50 -3.21
C VAL A 16 -0.60 -3.01 -4.42
N PHE A 17 -0.29 -2.14 -5.37
CA PHE A 17 0.54 -2.51 -6.52
C PHE A 17 1.92 -3.01 -6.10
N GLN A 18 2.59 -2.29 -5.20
CA GLN A 18 3.92 -2.66 -4.75
C GLN A 18 3.93 -3.99 -3.98
N HIS A 19 2.90 -4.27 -3.17
CA HIS A 19 2.73 -5.56 -2.50
C HIS A 19 2.71 -6.69 -3.53
N GLU A 20 1.80 -6.63 -4.52
CA GLU A 20 1.67 -7.62 -5.58
C GLU A 20 2.99 -7.84 -6.35
N LEU A 21 3.70 -6.76 -6.66
CA LEU A 21 4.99 -6.84 -7.35
C LEU A 21 6.08 -7.48 -6.49
N LEU A 22 6.12 -7.19 -5.18
CA LEU A 22 7.04 -7.83 -4.24
C LEU A 22 6.72 -9.31 -4.05
N GLN A 23 5.45 -9.67 -3.95
CA GLN A 23 5.01 -11.07 -3.89
C GLN A 23 5.52 -11.88 -5.08
N ARG A 24 5.49 -11.29 -6.29
CA ARG A 24 6.04 -11.92 -7.51
C ARG A 24 7.56 -12.10 -7.48
N GLN A 25 8.30 -11.36 -6.64
CA GLN A 25 9.76 -11.49 -6.51
C GLN A 25 10.17 -12.45 -5.39
N LEU A 26 9.24 -12.86 -4.53
CA LEU A 26 9.53 -13.85 -3.49
C LEU A 26 10.06 -15.14 -4.12
N GLY A 27 11.16 -15.66 -3.59
CA GLY A 27 11.85 -16.84 -4.11
C GLY A 27 12.80 -16.60 -5.30
N HIS A 28 12.67 -15.48 -6.03
CA HIS A 28 13.65 -15.13 -7.07
C HIS A 28 14.92 -14.53 -6.48
N TRP A 29 14.80 -13.72 -5.43
CA TRP A 29 15.94 -13.08 -4.77
C TRP A 29 16.42 -13.95 -3.61
N LYS A 30 17.39 -14.82 -3.89
CA LYS A 30 17.89 -15.86 -2.95
C LYS A 30 18.39 -15.34 -1.61
N SER A 31 18.78 -14.07 -1.53
CA SER A 31 19.34 -13.46 -0.32
C SER A 31 18.50 -12.29 0.21
N MET A 32 17.25 -12.14 -0.23
CA MET A 32 16.32 -11.12 0.26
C MET A 32 15.39 -11.67 1.34
N GLU A 33 15.26 -10.91 2.43
CA GLU A 33 14.18 -11.05 3.41
C GLU A 33 13.20 -9.89 3.21
N LEU A 34 11.93 -10.18 2.91
CA LEU A 34 10.89 -9.16 2.80
C LEU A 34 10.24 -8.98 4.17
N LYS A 35 10.28 -7.76 4.70
CA LYS A 35 9.57 -7.37 5.93
C LYS A 35 8.44 -6.42 5.59
N LEU A 36 7.20 -6.84 5.86
CA LEU A 36 6.02 -5.98 5.70
C LEU A 36 5.78 -5.18 6.99
N THR A 37 5.72 -3.85 6.89
CA THR A 37 5.53 -2.98 8.06
C THR A 37 4.31 -2.07 7.84
N PRO A 38 3.16 -2.35 8.49
CA PRO A 38 1.99 -1.48 8.40
C PRO A 38 2.30 -0.09 8.97
N VAL A 39 1.91 0.96 8.25
CA VAL A 39 2.03 2.37 8.69
C VAL A 39 0.75 3.14 8.44
N LEU A 40 0.57 4.27 9.12
CA LEU A 40 -0.53 5.19 8.82
C LEU A 40 -0.03 6.29 7.87
N ILE A 41 -0.37 6.20 6.58
CA ILE A 41 0.10 7.16 5.55
C ILE A 41 -0.31 8.60 5.88
N ARG A 42 -1.47 8.78 6.51
CA ARG A 42 -1.92 10.10 6.99
C ARG A 42 -0.95 10.70 8.02
N LYS A 43 -0.40 9.87 8.91
CA LYS A 43 0.61 10.30 9.90
C LYS A 43 1.96 10.55 9.25
N VAL A 44 2.30 9.83 8.19
CA VAL A 44 3.49 10.11 7.39
C VAL A 44 3.36 11.48 6.71
N PHE A 45 2.22 11.80 6.08
CA PHE A 45 1.96 13.11 5.49
C PHE A 45 2.04 14.25 6.53
N GLU A 46 1.40 14.08 7.69
CA GLU A 46 1.44 15.04 8.79
C GLU A 46 2.86 15.30 9.29
N ALA A 47 3.61 14.24 9.63
CA ALA A 47 4.95 14.34 10.17
C ALA A 47 5.97 14.91 9.18
N SER A 48 5.81 14.63 7.89
CA SER A 48 6.69 15.13 6.82
C SER A 48 6.28 16.51 6.28
N GLN A 49 5.17 17.09 6.76
CA GLN A 49 4.57 18.31 6.22
C GLN A 49 4.28 18.22 4.71
N ASN A 50 4.01 17.01 4.22
CA ASN A 50 3.71 16.75 2.82
C ASN A 50 2.21 16.57 2.61
N PRO A 51 1.52 17.42 1.84
CA PRO A 51 0.10 17.27 1.59
C PRO A 51 -0.21 16.03 0.76
N PRO A 52 -1.35 15.34 1.01
CA PRO A 52 -1.80 14.25 0.15
C PRO A 52 -1.95 14.71 -1.31
N PRO A 53 -1.54 13.89 -2.30
CA PRO A 53 -1.54 14.28 -3.71
C PRO A 53 -2.95 14.62 -4.23
N GLY A 54 -3.99 13.96 -3.69
CA GLY A 54 -5.38 14.19 -4.06
C GLY A 54 -5.94 15.57 -3.69
N LEU A 55 -5.23 16.36 -2.86
CA LEU A 55 -5.60 17.76 -2.60
C LEU A 55 -5.30 18.68 -3.80
N ASN A 56 -4.42 18.25 -4.72
CA ASN A 56 -4.18 18.96 -5.97
C ASN A 56 -5.08 18.38 -7.07
N PRO A 57 -5.98 19.18 -7.69
CA PRO A 57 -6.93 18.68 -8.68
C PRO A 57 -6.28 18.00 -9.89
N ALA A 58 -5.19 18.55 -10.42
CA ALA A 58 -4.50 17.97 -11.57
C ALA A 58 -3.86 16.62 -11.23
N LYS A 59 -3.24 16.50 -10.05
CA LYS A 59 -2.70 15.23 -9.56
C LYS A 59 -3.79 14.20 -9.27
N ALA A 60 -4.95 14.63 -8.75
CA ALA A 60 -6.08 13.74 -8.48
C ALA A 60 -6.66 13.12 -9.78
N ILE A 61 -6.80 13.94 -10.84
CA ILE A 61 -7.22 13.46 -12.16
C ILE A 61 -6.20 12.48 -12.73
N TYR A 62 -4.92 12.86 -12.69
CA TYR A 62 -3.84 12.01 -13.21
C TYR A 62 -3.75 10.66 -12.48
N LEU A 63 -3.89 10.65 -11.16
CA LEU A 63 -3.86 9.44 -10.33
C LEU A 63 -4.82 8.36 -10.85
N SER A 64 -6.03 8.75 -11.26
CA SER A 64 -7.03 7.80 -11.75
C SER A 64 -6.60 7.14 -13.07
N SER A 65 -6.03 7.92 -13.98
CA SER A 65 -5.50 7.41 -15.25
C SER A 65 -4.25 6.55 -15.03
N ASP A 66 -3.36 6.98 -14.15
CA ASP A 66 -2.10 6.28 -13.85
C ASP A 66 -2.37 4.90 -13.23
N LEU A 67 -3.26 4.82 -12.25
CA LEU A 67 -3.63 3.53 -11.62
C LEU A 67 -4.27 2.57 -12.64
N LYS A 68 -5.02 3.07 -13.63
CA LYS A 68 -5.54 2.25 -14.73
C LYS A 68 -4.42 1.74 -15.63
N ILE A 69 -3.44 2.58 -15.96
CA ILE A 69 -2.26 2.18 -16.74
C ILE A 69 -1.46 1.12 -15.98
N CYS A 70 -1.19 1.32 -14.68
CA CYS A 70 -0.50 0.36 -13.83
C CYS A 70 -1.25 -0.98 -13.77
N SER A 71 -2.57 -0.95 -13.59
CA SER A 71 -3.44 -2.15 -13.58
C SER A 71 -3.26 -2.98 -14.85
N GLN A 72 -3.30 -2.32 -16.01
CA GLN A 72 -3.12 -2.96 -17.32
C GLN A 72 -1.69 -3.45 -17.55
N PHE A 73 -0.69 -2.61 -17.28
CA PHE A 73 0.72 -2.91 -17.54
C PHE A 73 1.24 -4.06 -16.67
N TYR A 74 0.97 -4.00 -15.37
CA TYR A 74 1.39 -5.03 -14.43
C TYR A 74 0.43 -6.22 -14.36
N LYS A 75 -0.71 -6.17 -15.04
CA LYS A 75 -1.76 -7.20 -14.99
C LYS A 75 -2.20 -7.50 -13.55
N ILE A 76 -2.43 -6.44 -12.77
CA ILE A 76 -2.95 -6.53 -11.40
C ILE A 76 -4.42 -6.13 -11.47
N PRO A 77 -5.38 -6.95 -11.00
CA PRO A 77 -6.81 -6.65 -11.10
C PRO A 77 -7.23 -5.58 -10.09
N TYR A 78 -6.78 -4.35 -10.32
CA TYR A 78 -7.07 -3.20 -9.48
C TYR A 78 -7.98 -2.22 -10.22
N GLU A 79 -9.08 -1.84 -9.56
CA GLU A 79 -9.96 -0.77 -10.00
C GLU A 79 -10.01 0.31 -8.92
N VAL A 80 -9.85 1.58 -9.34
CA VAL A 80 -10.00 2.72 -8.43
C VAL A 80 -11.46 2.80 -8.00
N PRO A 81 -11.77 2.77 -6.69
CA PRO A 81 -13.14 2.93 -6.23
C PRO A 81 -13.72 4.27 -6.70
N LYS A 82 -14.97 4.28 -7.17
CA LYS A 82 -15.64 5.54 -7.60
C LYS A 82 -15.62 6.61 -6.52
N GLU A 83 -15.74 6.20 -5.26
CA GLU A 83 -15.69 7.07 -4.08
C GLU A 83 -14.30 7.14 -3.43
N PHE A 84 -13.21 6.88 -4.17
CA PHE A 84 -11.86 6.80 -3.58
C PHE A 84 -11.49 8.03 -2.75
N MET A 85 -11.75 9.24 -3.25
CA MET A 85 -11.45 10.46 -2.49
C MET A 85 -12.23 10.56 -1.18
N LYS A 86 -13.51 10.16 -1.19
CA LYS A 86 -14.34 10.09 0.01
C LYS A 86 -13.79 9.05 1.00
N ILE A 87 -13.40 7.88 0.51
CA ILE A 87 -12.74 6.84 1.32
C ILE A 87 -11.44 7.39 1.93
N ALA A 88 -10.60 8.02 1.12
CA ALA A 88 -9.28 8.52 1.51
C ALA A 88 -9.33 9.71 2.47
N MET A 89 -10.41 10.49 2.50
CA MET A 89 -10.57 11.61 3.43
C MET A 89 -11.42 11.25 4.64
N GLU A 90 -12.53 10.54 4.46
CA GLU A 90 -13.56 10.39 5.50
C GLU A 90 -13.50 9.04 6.23
N ARG A 91 -13.09 7.96 5.55
CA ARG A 91 -13.07 6.65 6.21
C ARG A 91 -11.91 6.54 7.19
N LYS A 92 -12.22 5.98 8.36
CA LYS A 92 -11.27 5.62 9.41
C LYS A 92 -10.81 4.18 9.19
N LEU A 93 -9.72 4.02 8.44
CA LEU A 93 -9.05 2.73 8.17
C LEU A 93 -7.87 2.44 9.12
N ASP A 94 -7.64 3.34 10.07
CA ASP A 94 -6.64 3.22 11.13
C ASP A 94 -6.80 1.92 11.92
N LYS A 95 -8.03 1.53 12.25
CA LYS A 95 -8.29 0.26 12.94
C LYS A 95 -7.83 -0.97 12.15
N THR A 96 -7.93 -0.94 10.83
CA THR A 96 -7.45 -2.06 9.99
C THR A 96 -5.93 -2.12 10.00
N GLN A 97 -5.24 -0.97 9.91
CA GLN A 97 -3.78 -0.93 10.02
C GLN A 97 -3.28 -1.35 11.41
N LEU A 98 -3.98 -0.93 12.46
CA LEU A 98 -3.69 -1.37 13.83
C LEU A 98 -3.93 -2.87 14.01
N PHE A 99 -4.98 -3.41 13.37
CA PHE A 99 -5.22 -4.85 13.36
C PHE A 99 -4.08 -5.61 12.67
N LEU A 100 -3.65 -5.18 11.47
CA LEU A 100 -2.50 -5.77 10.78
C LEU A 100 -1.23 -5.71 11.64
N THR A 101 -1.00 -4.58 12.32
CA THR A 101 0.13 -4.44 13.25
C THR A 101 0.03 -5.44 14.40
N ALA A 102 -1.16 -5.58 15.00
CA ALA A 102 -1.37 -6.45 16.16
C ALA A 102 -1.22 -7.94 15.81
N ILE A 103 -1.72 -8.38 14.65
CA ILE A 103 -1.66 -9.80 14.27
C ILE A 103 -0.28 -10.22 13.78
N GLN A 104 0.60 -9.29 13.38
CA GLN A 104 1.91 -9.60 12.81
C GLN A 104 2.77 -10.46 13.75
N SER A 105 2.69 -10.25 15.06
CA SER A 105 3.42 -11.06 16.05
C SER A 105 2.73 -12.38 16.42
N HIS A 106 1.53 -12.64 15.88
CA HIS A 106 0.68 -13.77 16.25
C HIS A 106 0.55 -14.81 15.12
N ILE A 107 1.07 -14.52 13.93
CA ILE A 107 1.07 -15.43 12.77
C ILE A 107 2.46 -15.46 12.13
N ASP A 108 2.74 -16.50 11.36
CA ASP A 108 4.01 -16.58 10.63
C ASP A 108 4.06 -15.59 9.46
N GLU A 109 5.27 -15.21 9.04
CA GLU A 109 5.50 -14.25 7.96
C GLU A 109 4.85 -14.66 6.65
N SER A 110 4.86 -15.95 6.31
CA SER A 110 4.26 -16.44 5.06
C SER A 110 2.74 -16.27 5.07
N THR A 111 2.11 -16.40 6.24
CA THR A 111 0.69 -16.10 6.41
C THR A 111 0.45 -14.60 6.38
N PHE A 112 1.28 -13.80 7.05
CA PHE A 112 1.15 -12.34 7.03
C PHE A 112 1.31 -11.74 5.64
N HIS A 113 2.23 -12.28 4.82
CA HIS A 113 2.45 -11.83 3.43
C HIS A 113 1.24 -12.07 2.51
N ARG A 114 0.35 -13.00 2.86
CA ARG A 114 -0.84 -13.35 2.07
C ARG A 114 -2.10 -12.57 2.48
N LEU A 115 -2.06 -11.82 3.59
CA LEU A 115 -3.14 -10.94 4.02
C LEU A 115 -3.15 -9.64 3.20
#